data_AF-A0A2J8ACR6-F1
#
_entry.id   AF-A0A2J8ACR6-F1
#
_cell.length_a   1.000
_cell.length_b   1.000
_cell.length_c   1.000
_cell.angle_alpha   90.00
_cell.angle_beta   90.00
_cell.angle_gamma   90.00
#
_symmetry.space_group_name_H-M   'P 1'
#
loop_
_entity.id
_entity.type
_entity.pdbx_description
1 polymer ?
#
loop_
_entity_poly.entity_id
_entity_poly.type
_entity_poly.pdbx_seq_one_letter_code
_entity_poly.pdbx_strand_id
1 'polypeptide(L)'
;MDSTPSARSSSAVKLLVRQLSQCTQTGKTLVMSSGLEFGKVWVQGHVCSADGNSFELEDGTGVVRVCTGAIGGLQLPTPALGGYCLVAGKPNLKRRREEGATGAPEADQTHSRAGGRRRKEWQVQAHKVKVLQDAPQRAGLWRLEVEALHEHTYTLLQERSQTPLSARAAGEG
;
A
#
# COMPACT_ATOMS: atom_id res chain seq x y z
N MET A 1 -23.46 -4.34 -19.68
CA MET A 1 -22.57 -4.29 -18.51
C MET A 1 -21.39 -3.44 -18.91
N ASP A 2 -21.37 -2.18 -18.49
CA ASP A 2 -20.32 -1.24 -18.86
C ASP A 2 -19.00 -1.65 -18.20
N SER A 3 -18.05 -2.04 -19.04
CA SER A 3 -16.68 -2.31 -18.63
C SER A 3 -16.02 -0.97 -18.32
N THR A 4 -16.03 -0.56 -17.05
CA THR A 4 -15.20 0.55 -16.57
C THR A 4 -13.78 0.36 -17.12
N PRO A 5 -13.18 1.33 -17.81
CA PRO A 5 -11.86 1.15 -18.38
C PRO A 5 -10.86 0.89 -17.26
N SER A 6 -10.27 -0.31 -17.30
CA SER A 6 -9.24 -0.74 -16.36
C SER A 6 -7.88 -0.67 -17.05
N ALA A 7 -6.91 -0.05 -16.38
CA ALA A 7 -5.52 -0.05 -16.84
C ALA A 7 -4.68 -0.88 -15.88
N ARG A 8 -3.94 -1.85 -16.42
CA ARG A 8 -3.07 -2.72 -15.63
C ARG A 8 -1.62 -2.25 -15.69
N SER A 9 -1.04 -1.99 -14.52
CA SER A 9 0.39 -1.71 -14.37
C SER A 9 1.17 -3.01 -14.10
N SER A 10 2.18 -3.28 -14.92
CA SER A 10 3.20 -4.32 -14.69
C SER A 10 4.29 -3.88 -13.71
N SER A 11 4.40 -2.58 -13.47
CA SER A 11 5.38 -1.91 -12.63
C SER A 11 4.83 -1.64 -11.23
N ALA A 12 5.74 -1.36 -10.28
CA ALA A 12 5.32 -0.93 -8.95
C ALA A 12 4.70 0.47 -9.00
N VAL A 13 3.53 0.61 -8.39
CA VAL A 13 2.81 1.89 -8.31
C VAL A 13 3.26 2.64 -7.05
N LYS A 14 3.62 3.91 -7.19
CA LYS A 14 3.93 4.77 -6.04
C LYS A 14 2.64 5.08 -5.29
N LEU A 15 2.64 4.90 -3.96
CA LEU A 15 1.48 5.15 -3.12
C LEU A 15 1.88 5.82 -1.80
N LEU A 16 0.95 6.61 -1.28
CA LEU A 16 0.85 6.94 0.12
C LEU A 16 0.12 5.81 0.86
N VAL A 17 0.45 5.60 2.13
CA VAL A 17 -0.15 4.55 2.96
C VAL A 17 -1.67 4.68 3.01
N ARG A 18 -2.21 5.89 3.14
CA ARG A 18 -3.67 6.11 3.12
C ARG A 18 -4.36 5.54 1.87
N GLN A 19 -3.68 5.57 0.71
CA GLN A 19 -4.26 5.12 -0.56
C GLN A 19 -4.42 3.60 -0.62
N LEU A 20 -3.70 2.82 0.20
CA LEU A 20 -3.95 1.38 0.31
C LEU A 20 -5.38 1.09 0.80
N SER A 21 -5.91 1.92 1.70
CA SER A 21 -7.29 1.77 2.19
C SER A 21 -8.36 2.01 1.12
N GLN A 22 -7.99 2.70 0.03
CA GLN A 22 -8.85 2.99 -1.12
C GLN A 22 -8.79 1.87 -2.17
N CYS A 23 -7.92 0.87 -1.98
CA CYS A 23 -7.77 -0.26 -2.88
C CYS A 23 -8.71 -1.41 -2.51
N THR A 24 -9.28 -2.06 -3.52
CA THR A 24 -9.92 -3.37 -3.38
C THR A 24 -8.94 -4.45 -3.81
N GLN A 25 -8.81 -5.53 -3.02
CA GLN A 25 -7.96 -6.66 -3.38
C GLN A 25 -8.79 -7.79 -4.02
N THR A 26 -8.48 -8.11 -5.27
CA THR A 26 -9.07 -9.24 -6.01
C THR A 26 -7.97 -10.24 -6.34
N GLY A 27 -7.87 -11.30 -5.54
CA GLY A 27 -6.78 -12.26 -5.63
C GLY A 27 -5.42 -11.63 -5.35
N LYS A 28 -4.54 -11.59 -6.36
CA LYS A 28 -3.19 -10.99 -6.30
C LYS A 28 -3.12 -9.56 -6.84
N THR A 29 -4.24 -9.03 -7.33
CA THR A 29 -4.34 -7.70 -7.93
C THR A 29 -5.05 -6.75 -6.98
N LEU A 30 -4.55 -5.53 -6.88
CA LEU A 30 -5.23 -4.41 -6.25
C LEU A 30 -5.84 -3.54 -7.34
N VAL A 31 -7.04 -3.03 -7.05
CA VAL A 31 -7.77 -2.12 -7.93
C VAL A 31 -8.10 -0.87 -7.14
N MET A 32 -7.67 0.29 -7.64
CA MET A 32 -8.09 1.58 -7.09
C MET A 32 -9.45 1.99 -7.66
N SER A 33 -10.13 2.92 -6.97
CA SER A 33 -11.38 3.53 -7.46
C SER A 33 -11.25 4.18 -8.84
N SER A 34 -10.04 4.56 -9.23
CA SER A 34 -9.70 5.06 -10.57
C SER A 34 -9.75 4.00 -11.69
N GLY A 35 -9.88 2.71 -11.35
CA GLY A 35 -9.75 1.60 -12.31
C GLY A 35 -8.30 1.16 -12.55
N LEU A 36 -7.31 1.74 -11.86
CA LEU A 36 -5.92 1.29 -11.95
C LEU A 36 -5.73 -0.06 -11.23
N GLU A 37 -5.31 -1.07 -12.00
CA GLU A 37 -4.94 -2.41 -11.52
C GLU A 37 -3.42 -2.55 -11.34
N PHE A 38 -2.95 -3.07 -10.20
CA PHE A 38 -1.53 -3.34 -9.98
C PHE A 38 -1.30 -4.45 -8.95
N GLY A 39 -0.09 -5.03 -8.96
CA GLY A 39 0.30 -6.08 -8.01
C GLY A 39 1.52 -5.75 -7.14
N LYS A 40 2.14 -4.58 -7.36
CA LYS A 40 3.37 -4.15 -6.68
C LYS A 40 3.26 -2.67 -6.33
N VAL A 41 3.89 -2.27 -5.23
CA VAL A 41 3.86 -0.89 -4.73
C VAL A 41 5.24 -0.40 -4.38
N TRP A 42 5.41 0.92 -4.46
CA TRP A 42 6.47 1.68 -3.80
C TRP A 42 5.85 2.55 -2.72
N VAL A 43 6.39 2.46 -1.51
CA VAL A 43 6.04 3.31 -0.37
C VAL A 43 7.31 3.86 0.25
N GLN A 44 7.29 5.11 0.72
CA GLN A 44 8.39 5.70 1.48
C GLN A 44 7.88 6.24 2.80
N GLY A 45 8.74 6.25 3.82
CA GLY A 45 8.38 6.77 5.13
C GLY A 45 9.50 6.59 6.15
N HIS A 46 9.20 7.01 7.38
CA HIS A 46 10.05 6.78 8.55
C HIS A 46 9.72 5.43 9.18
N VAL A 47 10.74 4.72 9.63
CA VAL A 47 10.54 3.53 10.44
C VAL A 47 10.15 3.94 11.86
N CYS A 48 8.92 3.63 12.27
CA CYS A 48 8.38 3.99 13.59
C CYS A 48 8.35 2.81 14.58
N SER A 49 8.51 1.58 14.09
CA SER A 49 8.67 0.38 14.91
C SER A 49 9.43 -0.70 14.11
N ALA A 50 10.18 -1.58 14.79
CA ALA A 50 10.88 -2.69 14.15
C ALA A 50 10.84 -3.93 15.06
N ASP A 51 10.50 -5.08 14.48
CA ASP A 51 10.41 -6.37 15.16
C ASP A 51 10.88 -7.49 14.23
N GLY A 52 12.11 -7.94 14.47
CA GLY A 52 12.76 -9.06 13.76
C GLY A 52 12.70 -8.92 12.24
N ASN A 53 11.79 -9.68 11.63
CA ASN A 53 11.58 -9.75 10.18
C ASN A 53 10.46 -8.82 9.67
N SER A 54 10.13 -7.79 10.44
CA SER A 54 9.16 -6.78 10.04
C SER A 54 9.46 -5.43 10.69
N PHE A 55 8.93 -4.37 10.10
CA PHE A 55 8.95 -3.03 10.66
C PHE A 55 7.71 -2.27 10.24
N GLU A 56 7.38 -1.18 10.94
CA GLU A 56 6.29 -0.28 10.59
C GLU A 56 6.84 0.98 9.94
N LEU A 57 6.20 1.39 8.85
CA LEU A 57 6.60 2.53 8.03
C LEU A 57 5.49 3.58 8.06
N GLU A 58 5.84 4.81 8.41
CA GLU A 58 4.93 5.96 8.47
C GLU A 58 5.30 7.04 7.44
N ASP A 59 4.33 7.46 6.63
CA ASP A 59 4.53 8.48 5.57
C ASP A 59 3.80 9.81 5.84
N GLY A 60 3.32 9.98 7.08
CA GLY A 60 2.50 11.11 7.52
C GLY A 60 1.04 11.04 7.06
N THR A 61 0.62 9.96 6.39
CA THR A 61 -0.79 9.69 6.04
C THR A 61 -1.33 8.42 6.68
N GLY A 62 -0.44 7.58 7.22
CA GLY A 62 -0.76 6.39 7.97
C GLY A 62 0.48 5.54 8.21
N VAL A 63 0.26 4.40 8.86
CA VAL A 63 1.28 3.40 9.16
C VAL A 63 0.99 2.11 8.41
N VAL A 64 2.02 1.49 7.84
CA VAL A 64 1.91 0.17 7.20
C VAL A 64 3.00 -0.76 7.71
N ARG A 65 2.62 -1.99 8.03
CA ARG A 65 3.58 -3.04 8.37
C ARG A 65 4.28 -3.54 7.12
N VAL A 66 5.60 -3.58 7.17
CA VAL A 66 6.47 -4.12 6.14
C VAL A 66 7.09 -5.41 6.64
N CYS A 67 6.93 -6.49 5.89
CA CYS A 67 7.53 -7.79 6.19
C CYS A 67 8.75 -8.00 5.29
N THR A 68 9.92 -8.25 5.89
CA THR A 68 11.22 -8.39 5.20
C THR A 68 11.64 -9.84 5.00
N GLY A 69 10.72 -10.80 5.18
CA GLY A 69 11.00 -12.24 5.16
C GLY A 69 11.94 -12.69 4.04
N ALA A 70 12.72 -13.75 4.29
CA ALA A 70 13.80 -14.19 3.42
C ALA A 70 13.32 -14.42 1.97
N ILE A 71 13.89 -13.66 1.04
CA ILE A 71 13.67 -13.89 -0.40
C ILE A 71 14.91 -14.60 -0.92
N GLY A 72 14.75 -15.86 -1.31
CA GLY A 72 15.86 -16.67 -1.83
C GLY A 72 17.02 -16.83 -0.83
N GLY A 73 16.73 -16.84 0.47
CA GLY A 73 17.73 -16.98 1.54
C GLY A 73 18.46 -15.68 1.90
N LEU A 74 18.25 -14.58 1.17
CA LEU A 74 18.81 -13.27 1.53
C LEU A 74 17.84 -12.51 2.43
N GLN A 75 18.35 -12.07 3.57
CA GLN A 75 17.63 -11.20 4.50
C GLN A 75 17.72 -9.76 4.02
N LEU A 76 16.57 -9.12 3.82
CA LEU A 76 16.55 -7.70 3.49
C LEU A 76 16.99 -6.89 4.71
N PRO A 77 17.68 -5.75 4.51
CA PRO A 77 18.09 -4.90 5.62
C PRO A 77 16.85 -4.38 6.35
N THR A 78 16.86 -4.51 7.68
CA THR A 78 15.90 -3.83 8.55
C THR A 78 16.45 -2.42 8.82
N PRO A 79 15.78 -1.34 8.37
CA PRO A 79 16.26 0.01 8.62
C PRO A 79 16.23 0.33 10.13
N ALA A 80 17.12 1.23 10.56
CA ALA A 80 17.13 1.72 11.94
C ALA A 80 15.82 2.48 12.26
N LEU A 81 15.39 2.41 13.53
CA LEU A 81 14.29 3.20 14.05
C LEU A 81 14.54 4.70 13.77
N GLY A 82 13.50 5.41 13.32
CA GLY A 82 13.58 6.80 12.86
C GLY A 82 14.14 6.99 11.45
N GLY A 83 14.79 5.97 10.87
CA GLY A 83 15.36 6.03 9.53
C GLY A 83 14.30 6.19 8.44
N TYR A 84 14.59 7.02 7.44
CA TYR A 84 13.76 7.17 6.26
C TYR A 84 14.15 6.12 5.20
N CYS A 85 13.18 5.41 4.63
CA CYS A 85 13.45 4.39 3.63
C CYS A 85 12.37 4.30 2.53
N LEU A 86 12.76 3.71 1.40
CA LEU A 86 11.90 3.29 0.30
C LEU A 86 11.72 1.78 0.33
N VAL A 87 10.48 1.33 0.27
CA VAL A 87 10.11 -0.08 0.22
C VAL A 87 9.39 -0.37 -1.09
N ALA A 88 9.89 -1.36 -1.83
CA ALA A 88 9.16 -1.97 -2.94
C ALA A 88 8.67 -3.36 -2.53
N GLY A 89 7.38 -3.62 -2.73
CA GLY A 89 6.77 -4.84 -2.21
C GLY A 89 5.46 -5.22 -2.86
N LYS A 90 4.89 -6.32 -2.39
CA LYS A 90 3.54 -6.75 -2.72
C LYS A 90 2.62 -6.43 -1.54
N PRO A 91 1.60 -5.58 -1.71
CA PRO A 91 0.65 -5.32 -0.65
C PRO A 91 -0.29 -6.52 -0.48
N ASN A 92 -0.68 -6.79 0.76
CA ASN A 92 -1.65 -7.81 1.09
C ASN A 92 -2.46 -7.45 2.33
N LEU A 93 -3.75 -7.74 2.28
CA LEU A 93 -4.66 -7.49 3.39
C LEU A 93 -4.69 -8.71 4.32
N LYS A 94 -4.19 -8.57 5.54
CA LYS A 94 -4.19 -9.65 6.54
C LYS A 94 -5.22 -9.37 7.62
N ARG A 95 -5.88 -10.42 8.10
CA ARG A 95 -6.74 -10.32 9.30
C ARG A 95 -5.83 -10.43 10.51
N ARG A 96 -5.75 -9.36 11.29
CA ARG A 96 -5.09 -9.37 12.60
C ARG A 96 -6.18 -9.50 13.67
N ARG A 97 -5.93 -10.34 14.67
CA ARG A 97 -6.75 -10.34 15.89
C ARG A 97 -6.40 -9.05 16.61
N GLU A 98 -7.39 -8.23 16.92
CA GLU A 98 -7.21 -7.11 17.84
C GLU A 98 -6.86 -7.74 19.18
N GLU A 99 -5.58 -7.68 19.56
CA GLU A 99 -5.17 -8.01 20.91
C GLU A 99 -5.83 -6.96 21.78
N GLY A 100 -6.82 -7.40 22.56
CA GLY A 100 -7.58 -6.51 23.43
C GLY A 100 -6.62 -5.70 24.25
N ALA A 101 -6.83 -4.38 24.27
CA ALA A 101 -6.19 -3.50 25.22
C ALA A 101 -6.26 -4.18 26.60
N THR A 102 -5.10 -4.54 27.15
CA THR A 102 -4.94 -4.97 28.53
C THR A 102 -5.17 -3.75 29.43
N GLY A 103 -6.40 -3.24 29.43
CA GLY A 103 -6.96 -2.48 30.53
C GLY A 103 -7.82 -3.47 31.28
N ALA A 104 -7.34 -3.94 32.43
CA ALA A 104 -8.14 -4.71 33.35
C ALA A 104 -9.40 -3.92 33.73
N PRO A 105 -10.59 -4.53 33.68
CA PRO A 105 -11.57 -4.33 34.71
C PRO A 105 -11.52 -5.54 35.64
N GLU A 106 -11.39 -5.22 36.91
CA GLU A 106 -11.67 -6.10 38.03
C GLU A 106 -13.00 -6.83 37.83
N ALA A 107 -13.05 -8.07 38.32
CA ALA A 107 -14.04 -9.09 38.05
C ALA A 107 -15.52 -8.66 38.08
N ASP A 108 -16.30 -9.14 37.11
CA ASP A 108 -17.47 -9.96 37.45
C ASP A 108 -17.87 -10.87 36.27
N GLN A 109 -18.35 -12.06 36.58
CA GLN A 109 -18.60 -13.16 35.66
C GLN A 109 -19.86 -12.92 34.83
N THR A 110 -19.77 -13.07 33.52
CA THR A 110 -20.90 -13.57 32.72
C THR A 110 -20.41 -14.16 31.40
N HIS A 111 -20.94 -15.35 31.08
CA HIS A 111 -20.68 -16.07 29.85
C HIS A 111 -20.88 -15.18 28.61
N SER A 112 -19.80 -14.70 28.02
CA SER A 112 -19.79 -14.19 26.66
C SER A 112 -18.51 -14.65 25.98
N ARG A 113 -18.67 -15.52 24.97
CA ARG A 113 -17.59 -15.92 24.07
C ARG A 113 -16.97 -14.64 23.51
N ALA A 114 -15.78 -14.29 24.00
CA ALA A 114 -15.00 -13.15 23.53
C ALA A 114 -14.57 -13.38 22.07
N GLY A 115 -15.49 -13.11 21.14
CA GLY A 115 -15.21 -13.02 19.72
C GLY A 115 -14.37 -11.77 19.49
N GLY A 116 -13.06 -11.87 19.70
CA GLY A 116 -12.13 -10.76 19.47
C GLY A 116 -12.37 -10.17 18.09
N ARG A 117 -12.58 -8.84 18.05
CA ARG A 117 -12.83 -8.10 16.82
C ARG A 117 -11.63 -8.31 15.89
N ARG A 118 -11.88 -8.80 14.68
CA ARG A 118 -10.82 -9.08 13.69
C ARG A 118 -10.73 -7.87 12.76
N ARG A 119 -9.63 -7.13 12.84
CA ARG A 119 -9.38 -6.00 11.93
C ARG A 119 -8.60 -6.47 10.71
N LYS A 120 -8.99 -5.99 9.53
CA LYS A 120 -8.19 -6.15 8.31
C LYS A 120 -7.16 -5.03 8.28
N GLU A 121 -5.91 -5.39 8.09
CA GLU A 121 -4.78 -4.47 8.10
C GLU A 121 -3.91 -4.72 6.88
N TRP A 122 -3.52 -3.64 6.21
CA TRP A 122 -2.61 -3.71 5.08
C TRP A 122 -1.20 -3.96 5.57
N GLN A 123 -0.51 -4.84 4.86
CA GLN A 123 0.91 -5.08 5.03
C GLN A 123 1.57 -5.17 3.67
N VAL A 124 2.89 -4.94 3.62
CA VAL A 124 3.69 -5.00 2.41
C VAL A 124 4.75 -6.07 2.59
N GLN A 125 4.68 -7.13 1.78
CA GLN A 125 5.78 -8.08 1.65
C GLN A 125 6.87 -7.43 0.80
N ALA A 126 7.94 -6.95 1.46
CA ALA A 126 9.04 -6.27 0.80
C ALA A 126 9.84 -7.24 -0.07
N HIS A 127 10.20 -6.81 -1.26
CA HIS A 127 11.26 -7.43 -2.09
C HIS A 127 12.48 -6.54 -2.26
N LYS A 128 12.37 -5.26 -1.91
CA LYS A 128 13.49 -4.33 -1.87
C LYS A 128 13.24 -3.30 -0.78
N VAL A 129 14.27 -3.03 0.00
CA VAL A 129 14.32 -1.95 0.98
C VAL A 129 15.57 -1.12 0.68
N LYS A 130 15.41 0.20 0.55
CA LYS A 130 16.51 1.15 0.35
C LYS A 130 16.44 2.21 1.43
N VAL A 131 17.47 2.27 2.28
CA VAL A 131 17.63 3.35 3.26
C VAL A 131 17.98 4.64 2.52
N LEU A 132 17.34 5.74 2.92
CA LEU A 132 17.42 7.06 2.29
C LEU A 132 17.81 8.14 3.32
N GLN A 133 18.56 7.79 4.35
CA GLN A 133 18.94 8.70 5.45
C GLN A 133 19.72 9.93 4.98
N ASP A 134 20.51 9.81 3.90
CA ASP A 134 21.32 10.92 3.38
C ASP A 134 20.54 11.90 2.48
N ALA A 135 19.20 11.78 2.43
CA ALA A 135 18.36 12.59 1.55
C ALA A 135 17.08 13.08 2.25
N PRO A 136 17.18 13.93 3.28
CA PRO A 136 16.06 14.35 4.12
C PRO A 136 14.94 15.06 3.34
N GLN A 137 15.29 15.79 2.27
CA GLN A 137 14.31 16.41 1.37
C GLN A 137 13.37 15.40 0.68
N ARG A 138 13.72 14.10 0.63
CA ARG A 138 12.91 13.07 -0.03
C ARG A 138 11.57 12.85 0.66
N ALA A 139 11.47 13.08 1.97
CA ALA A 139 10.20 12.98 2.69
C ALA A 139 9.16 13.98 2.15
N GLY A 140 9.57 15.24 1.95
CA GLY A 140 8.69 16.27 1.38
C GLY A 140 8.38 16.03 -0.09
N LEU A 141 9.37 15.61 -0.89
CA LEU A 141 9.19 15.36 -2.31
C LEU A 141 8.31 14.13 -2.60
N TRP A 142 8.35 13.09 -1.75
CA TRP A 142 7.59 11.87 -1.99
C TRP A 142 6.09 12.11 -2.10
N ARG A 143 5.52 12.92 -1.20
CA ARG A 143 4.09 13.24 -1.24
C ARG A 143 3.71 13.94 -2.54
N LEU A 144 4.48 14.95 -2.93
CA LEU A 144 4.27 15.70 -4.18
C LEU A 144 4.39 14.79 -5.41
N GLU A 145 5.41 13.91 -5.43
CA GLU A 145 5.60 12.92 -6.52
C GLU A 145 4.40 11.97 -6.65
N VAL A 146 3.86 11.49 -5.52
CA VAL A 146 2.72 10.56 -5.54
C VAL A 146 1.44 11.27 -5.97
N GLU A 147 1.16 12.44 -5.40
CA GLU A 147 -0.06 13.19 -5.71
C GLU A 147 -0.09 13.61 -7.19
N ALA A 148 1.00 14.16 -7.71
CA ALA A 148 1.10 14.53 -9.13
C ALA A 148 0.97 13.31 -10.07
N LEU A 149 1.57 12.17 -9.71
CA LEU A 149 1.47 10.95 -10.52
C LEU A 149 0.02 10.43 -10.57
N HIS A 150 -0.68 10.44 -9.45
CA HIS A 150 -2.05 9.93 -9.37
C HIS A 150 -3.04 10.85 -10.06
N GLU A 151 -2.89 12.16 -9.92
CA GLU A 151 -3.69 13.14 -10.66
C GLU A 151 -3.55 12.93 -12.17
N HIS A 152 -2.32 12.85 -12.67
CA HIS A 152 -2.07 12.62 -14.10
C HIS A 152 -2.61 11.27 -14.59
N THR A 153 -2.43 10.20 -13.80
CA THR A 153 -2.96 8.87 -14.15
C THR A 153 -4.48 8.86 -14.18
N TYR A 154 -5.12 9.56 -13.23
CA TYR A 154 -6.58 9.64 -13.16
C TYR A 154 -7.15 10.37 -14.39
N THR A 155 -6.59 11.52 -14.75
CA THR A 155 -6.99 12.28 -15.95
C THR A 155 -6.89 11.42 -17.21
N LEU A 156 -5.78 10.72 -17.42
CA LEU A 156 -5.60 9.85 -18.59
C LEU A 156 -6.62 8.70 -18.65
N LEU A 157 -7.01 8.14 -17.50
CA LEU A 157 -8.02 7.07 -17.46
C LEU A 157 -9.43 7.60 -17.73
N GLN A 158 -9.74 8.82 -17.26
CA GLN A 158 -11.01 9.48 -17.57
C GLN A 158 -11.12 9.82 -19.05
N GLU A 159 -10.08 10.37 -19.69
CA GLU A 159 -10.09 10.69 -21.12
C GLU A 159 -10.33 9.44 -21.98
N ARG A 160 -9.68 8.32 -21.62
CA ARG A 160 -9.88 7.02 -22.29
C ARG A 160 -11.30 6.47 -22.12
N SER A 161 -11.97 6.79 -21.02
CA SER A 161 -13.37 6.41 -20.78
C SER A 161 -14.37 7.21 -21.61
N GLN A 162 -13.98 8.43 -22.02
CA GLN A 162 -14.85 9.37 -22.72
C GLN A 162 -14.60 9.42 -24.24
N THR A 163 -13.60 8.70 -24.76
CA THR A 163 -13.30 8.69 -26.20
C THR A 163 -14.42 7.99 -26.97
N PRO A 164 -15.21 8.69 -27.82
CA PRO A 164 -16.30 8.06 -28.56
C PRO A 164 -15.74 7.08 -29.60
N LEU A 165 -16.43 5.95 -29.80
CA LEU A 165 -16.07 4.91 -30.76
C LEU A 165 -15.91 5.41 -32.21
N SER A 166 -16.41 6.60 -32.54
CA SER A 166 -16.32 7.20 -33.87
C SER A 166 -14.91 7.70 -34.25
N ALA A 167 -14.01 7.94 -33.29
CA ALA A 167 -12.65 8.43 -33.58
C ALA A 167 -11.63 7.32 -33.86
N ARG A 168 -12.00 6.04 -33.65
CA ARG A 168 -11.07 4.90 -33.75
C ARG A 168 -10.98 4.28 -35.14
N ALA A 169 -11.82 4.72 -36.09
CA ALA A 169 -11.93 4.18 -37.44
C ALA A 169 -11.34 5.09 -38.54
N ALA A 170 -10.69 6.21 -38.19
CA ALA A 170 -10.22 7.20 -39.18
C ALA A 170 -8.70 7.16 -39.45
N GLY A 171 -8.05 6.00 -39.26
CA GLY A 171 -6.59 5.90 -39.30
C GLY A 171 -6.04 4.64 -39.97
N GLU A 172 -6.73 4.07 -40.95
CA GLU A 172 -6.14 3.14 -41.91
C GLU A 172 -6.78 3.43 -43.28
N GLY A 173 -6.04 4.14 -44.13
CA GLY A 173 -6.37 4.46 -45.52
C GLY A 173 -5.09 4.75 -46.28
#